data_AF-A0ABD5VUR5-F1
#
_entry.id   AF-A0ABD5VUR5-F1
#
_cell.length_a   1.000
_cell.length_b   1.000
_cell.length_c   1.000
_cell.angle_alpha   90.00
_cell.angle_beta   90.00
_cell.angle_gamma   90.00
#
_symmetry.space_group_name_H-M   'P 1'
#
loop_
_entity.id
_entity.type
_entity.pdbx_description
1 polymer ?
#
loop_
_entity_poly.entity_id
_entity_poly.type
_entity_poly.pdbx_seq_one_letter_code
_entity_poly.pdbx_strand_id
1 'polypeptide(L)'
;MEPIWPAFGLIVSLVLTAVVYFVIGAWRTYIIARARYVGALVVFAHMFDGVTTAIGVDVLGAGERSQVPRRVMDFAADLPTADLLGEGWLFVVFKVFLASAIVAYFSADLTEHESQTNLLFAFVTALGLGPAVHNFFLFILSP
;
A
#
# COMPACT_ATOMS: atom_id res chain seq x y z
N MET A 1 -9.46 11.16 -20.66
CA MET A 1 -10.09 9.84 -20.48
C MET A 1 -11.05 9.89 -19.28
N GLU A 2 -12.11 9.07 -19.22
CA GLU A 2 -12.96 9.00 -18.01
C GLU A 2 -12.10 8.57 -16.79
N PRO A 3 -12.39 9.04 -15.57
CA PRO A 3 -11.58 8.81 -14.36
C PRO A 3 -11.70 7.38 -13.82
N ILE A 4 -11.67 6.38 -14.71
CA ILE A 4 -11.83 4.95 -14.41
C ILE A 4 -10.65 4.46 -13.58
N TRP A 5 -9.41 4.79 -13.95
CA TRP A 5 -8.20 4.34 -13.26
C TRP A 5 -8.08 4.84 -11.81
N PRO A 6 -8.30 6.13 -11.48
CA PRO A 6 -8.29 6.57 -10.10
C PRO A 6 -9.38 5.89 -9.26
N ALA A 7 -10.61 5.78 -9.78
CA ALA A 7 -11.70 5.12 -9.07
C ALA A 7 -11.41 3.62 -8.86
N PHE A 8 -10.93 2.94 -9.89
CA PHE A 8 -10.55 1.53 -9.84
C PHE A 8 -9.42 1.30 -8.83
N GLY A 9 -8.37 2.11 -8.87
CA GLY A 9 -7.26 2.03 -7.92
C GLY A 9 -7.71 2.21 -6.47
N LEU A 10 -8.60 3.17 -6.21
CA LEU A 10 -9.18 3.38 -4.88
C LEU A 10 -9.99 2.16 -4.41
N ILE A 11 -10.88 1.62 -5.25
CA ILE A 11 -11.72 0.46 -4.92
C ILE A 11 -10.86 -0.76 -4.64
N VAL A 12 -9.89 -1.08 -5.51
CA VAL A 12 -8.98 -2.22 -5.32
C VAL A 12 -8.19 -2.07 -4.02
N SER A 13 -7.73 -0.85 -3.71
CA SER A 13 -6.98 -0.58 -2.48
C SER A 13 -7.83 -0.79 -1.22
N LEU A 14 -9.11 -0.38 -1.24
CA LEU A 14 -10.05 -0.64 -0.14
C LEU A 14 -10.31 -2.13 0.03
N VAL A 15 -10.50 -2.88 -1.05
CA VAL A 15 -10.68 -4.33 -1.02
C VAL A 15 -9.43 -5.03 -0.46
N LEU A 16 -8.24 -4.69 -0.95
CA LEU A 16 -6.98 -5.24 -0.44
C LEU A 16 -6.77 -4.91 1.03
N THR A 17 -7.10 -3.68 1.45
CA THR A 17 -7.04 -3.28 2.86
C THR A 17 -7.94 -4.17 3.71
N ALA A 18 -9.20 -4.36 3.30
CA ALA A 18 -10.13 -5.21 4.03
C ALA A 18 -9.62 -6.65 4.13
N VAL A 19 -9.10 -7.21 3.04
CA VAL A 19 -8.53 -8.57 3.01
C VAL A 19 -7.31 -8.69 3.93
N VAL A 20 -6.32 -7.80 3.78
CA VAL A 20 -5.10 -7.84 4.58
C VAL A 20 -5.40 -7.66 6.07
N TYR A 21 -6.24 -6.67 6.39
CA TYR A 21 -6.58 -6.38 7.78
C TYR A 21 -7.41 -7.50 8.43
N PHE A 22 -8.30 -8.13 7.66
CA PHE A 22 -9.02 -9.33 8.09
C PHE A 22 -8.06 -10.51 8.32
N VAL A 23 -7.10 -10.76 7.42
CA VAL A 23 -6.10 -11.83 7.56
C VAL A 23 -5.24 -11.64 8.82
N ILE A 24 -4.79 -10.40 9.09
CA ILE A 24 -4.07 -10.07 10.33
C ILE A 24 -4.95 -10.40 11.56
N GLY A 25 -6.22 -9.99 11.54
CA GLY A 25 -7.17 -10.23 12.62
C GLY A 25 -7.49 -11.71 12.86
N ALA A 26 -7.63 -12.48 11.78
CA ALA A 26 -7.85 -13.92 11.82
C ALA A 26 -6.62 -14.68 12.34
N TRP A 27 -5.41 -14.18 12.03
CA TRP A 27 -4.17 -14.77 12.54
C TRP A 27 -3.95 -14.47 14.04
N ARG A 28 -4.16 -13.21 14.45
CA ARG A 28 -3.98 -12.74 15.83
C ARG A 28 -4.94 -11.59 16.14
N THR A 29 -6.07 -11.92 16.77
CA THR A 29 -7.13 -10.95 17.07
C THR A 29 -6.68 -9.78 17.97
N TYR A 30 -5.68 -9.98 18.84
CA TYR A 30 -5.17 -8.90 19.68
C TYR A 30 -4.51 -7.77 18.87
N ILE A 31 -3.95 -8.08 17.69
CA ILE A 31 -3.28 -7.08 16.84
C ILE A 31 -4.30 -6.04 16.38
N ILE A 32 -5.42 -6.49 15.82
CA ILE A 32 -6.50 -5.58 15.38
C ILE A 32 -7.19 -4.89 16.56
N ALA A 33 -7.29 -5.57 17.72
CA ALA A 33 -7.92 -5.01 18.92
C ALA A 33 -7.11 -3.82 19.48
N ARG A 34 -5.77 -3.87 19.37
CA ARG A 34 -4.87 -2.78 19.77
C ARG A 34 -4.74 -1.74 18.66
N ALA A 35 -4.53 -2.16 17.42
CA ALA A 35 -4.26 -1.25 16.30
C ALA A 35 -5.48 -0.51 15.75
N ARG A 36 -6.67 -1.11 15.85
CA ARG A 36 -7.97 -0.50 15.53
C ARG A 36 -7.96 0.27 14.20
N TYR A 37 -8.39 1.53 14.18
CA TYR A 37 -8.46 2.34 12.96
C TYR A 37 -7.09 2.81 12.48
N VAL A 38 -6.13 3.02 13.39
CA VAL A 38 -4.79 3.51 13.03
C VAL A 38 -4.03 2.44 12.24
N GLY A 39 -4.12 1.18 12.66
CA GLY A 39 -3.58 0.04 11.90
C GLY A 39 -4.22 -0.12 10.53
N ALA A 40 -5.55 -0.02 10.45
CA ALA A 40 -6.27 -0.07 9.18
C ALA A 40 -5.86 1.06 8.22
N LEU A 41 -5.64 2.27 8.76
CA LEU A 41 -5.20 3.43 7.99
C LEU A 41 -3.79 3.25 7.42
N VAL A 42 -2.85 2.69 8.20
CA VAL A 42 -1.51 2.32 7.71
C VAL A 42 -1.62 1.32 6.56
N VAL A 43 -2.39 0.25 6.72
CA VAL A 43 -2.60 -0.73 5.66
C VAL A 43 -3.18 -0.07 4.41
N PHE A 44 -4.24 0.74 4.56
CA PHE A 44 -4.85 1.46 3.45
C PHE A 44 -3.85 2.35 2.71
N ALA A 45 -3.08 3.16 3.43
CA ALA A 45 -2.11 4.06 2.84
C ALA A 45 -1.11 3.31 1.94
N HIS A 46 -0.61 2.18 2.42
CA HIS A 46 0.34 1.37 1.68
C HIS A 46 -0.30 0.55 0.54
N MET A 47 -1.56 0.13 0.68
CA MET A 47 -2.29 -0.54 -0.40
C MET A 47 -2.56 0.44 -1.53
N PHE A 48 -3.01 1.65 -1.17
CA PHE A 48 -3.29 2.70 -2.13
C PHE A 48 -2.04 3.14 -2.88
N ASP A 49 -0.90 3.25 -2.20
CA ASP A 49 0.40 3.48 -2.82
C ASP A 49 0.79 2.37 -3.80
N GLY A 50 0.81 1.12 -3.33
CA GLY A 50 1.20 -0.01 -4.16
C GLY A 50 0.33 -0.14 -5.42
N VAL A 51 -0.99 -0.06 -5.26
CA VAL A 51 -1.95 -0.20 -6.36
C VAL A 51 -1.86 0.96 -7.35
N THR A 52 -1.86 2.21 -6.87
CA THR A 52 -1.77 3.36 -7.78
C THR A 52 -0.42 3.39 -8.51
N THR A 53 0.68 3.02 -7.85
CA THR A 53 1.98 2.94 -8.51
C THR A 53 2.00 1.83 -9.57
N ALA A 54 1.47 0.64 -9.27
CA ALA A 54 1.37 -0.44 -10.25
C ALA A 54 0.51 -0.05 -11.47
N ILE A 55 -0.65 0.59 -11.25
CA ILE A 55 -1.48 1.12 -12.34
C ILE A 55 -0.72 2.17 -13.16
N GLY A 56 -0.01 3.08 -12.48
CA GLY A 56 0.79 4.11 -13.14
C GLY A 56 1.82 3.51 -14.10
N VAL A 57 2.56 2.50 -13.65
CA VAL A 57 3.60 1.83 -14.43
C VAL A 57 3.01 0.93 -15.52
N ASP A 58 2.20 -0.05 -15.13
CA ASP A 58 1.78 -1.15 -16.01
C ASP A 58 0.71 -0.73 -17.03
N VAL A 59 -0.11 0.27 -16.69
CA VAL A 59 -1.27 0.67 -17.52
C VAL A 59 -1.07 2.03 -18.17
N LEU A 60 -0.53 3.00 -17.43
CA LEU A 60 -0.39 4.38 -17.89
C LEU A 60 1.00 4.70 -18.43
N GLY A 61 1.93 3.74 -18.39
CA GLY A 61 3.30 3.89 -18.90
C GLY A 61 4.11 4.95 -18.16
N ALA A 62 3.73 5.30 -16.93
CA ALA A 62 4.47 6.23 -16.10
C ALA A 62 5.77 5.58 -15.63
N GLY A 63 6.90 6.26 -15.82
CA GLY A 63 8.17 5.77 -15.28
C GLY A 63 8.24 5.94 -13.77
N GLU A 64 8.56 4.87 -13.05
CA GLU A 64 8.85 4.93 -11.61
C GLU A 64 10.15 5.70 -11.37
N ARG A 65 10.14 6.75 -10.55
CA ARG A 65 11.29 7.67 -10.33
C ARG A 65 12.12 7.32 -9.11
N SER A 66 11.56 6.56 -8.18
CA SER A 66 12.14 6.21 -6.90
C SER A 66 13.02 4.97 -7.03
N GLN A 67 14.20 4.99 -6.39
CA GLN A 67 15.17 3.91 -6.56
C GLN A 67 14.69 2.55 -6.02
N VAL A 68 13.99 2.52 -4.88
CA VAL A 68 13.58 1.27 -4.24
C VAL A 68 12.40 0.61 -4.99
N PRO A 69 11.26 1.30 -5.24
CA PRO A 69 10.18 0.74 -6.05
C PRO A 69 10.66 0.29 -7.43
N ARG A 70 11.52 1.08 -8.11
CA ARG A 70 12.07 0.71 -9.41
C ARG A 70 12.83 -0.61 -9.37
N ARG A 71 13.75 -0.80 -8.41
CA ARG A 71 14.49 -2.09 -8.28
C ARG A 71 13.56 -3.29 -8.04
N VAL A 72 12.47 -3.09 -7.29
CA VAL A 72 11.48 -4.15 -7.07
C VAL A 72 10.75 -4.49 -8.37
N MET A 73 10.40 -3.48 -9.16
CA MET A 73 9.70 -3.64 -10.44
C MET A 73 10.63 -4.21 -11.52
N ASP A 74 11.87 -3.74 -11.64
CA ASP A 74 12.87 -4.28 -12.55
C ASP A 74 13.09 -5.79 -12.29
N PHE A 75 13.20 -6.17 -11.01
CA PHE A 75 13.28 -7.59 -10.64
C PHE A 75 12.00 -8.37 -10.99
N ALA A 76 10.82 -7.76 -10.84
CA ALA A 76 9.56 -8.38 -11.21
C ALA A 76 9.42 -8.56 -12.73
N ALA A 77 9.97 -7.66 -13.52
CA ALA A 77 10.02 -7.72 -14.98
C ALA A 77 10.87 -8.90 -15.49
N ASP A 78 11.91 -9.27 -14.75
CA ASP A 78 12.76 -10.44 -15.05
C ASP A 78 12.10 -11.79 -14.72
N LEU A 79 10.95 -11.79 -14.02
CA LEU A 79 10.26 -13.02 -13.65
C LEU A 79 9.35 -13.51 -14.80
N PRO A 80 9.15 -14.83 -14.94
CA PRO A 80 8.22 -15.40 -15.94
C PRO A 80 6.76 -14.96 -15.76
N THR A 81 6.44 -14.31 -14.64
CA THR A 81 5.12 -13.76 -14.31
C THR A 81 4.87 -12.39 -14.92
N ALA A 82 5.89 -11.69 -15.43
CA ALA A 82 5.78 -10.32 -15.92
C ALA A 82 4.71 -10.18 -17.02
N ASP A 83 4.68 -11.11 -17.98
CA ASP A 83 3.69 -11.13 -19.07
C ASP A 83 2.23 -11.27 -18.58
N LEU A 84 2.03 -11.83 -17.38
CA LEU A 84 0.70 -12.10 -16.82
C LEU A 84 0.27 -11.06 -15.78
N LEU A 85 1.19 -10.58 -14.96
CA LEU A 85 0.91 -9.76 -13.78
C LEU A 85 1.42 -8.31 -13.90
N GLY A 86 2.20 -7.98 -14.93
CA GLY A 86 2.92 -6.72 -15.05
C GLY A 86 4.20 -6.68 -14.21
N GLU A 87 4.78 -5.49 -14.07
CA GLU A 87 5.99 -5.24 -13.28
C GLU A 87 5.63 -4.73 -11.87
N GLY A 88 4.43 -4.15 -11.70
CA GLY A 88 3.99 -3.53 -10.46
C GLY A 88 3.54 -4.48 -9.35
N TRP A 89 3.16 -5.73 -9.66
CA TRP A 89 2.55 -6.64 -8.68
C TRP A 89 3.45 -6.93 -7.47
N LEU A 90 4.76 -7.08 -7.69
CA LEU A 90 5.69 -7.39 -6.61
C LEU A 90 5.83 -6.21 -5.64
N PHE A 91 5.69 -4.99 -6.13
CA PHE A 91 5.65 -3.80 -5.30
C PHE A 91 4.39 -3.78 -4.41
N VAL A 92 3.23 -4.21 -4.92
CA VAL A 92 2.01 -4.39 -4.11
C VAL A 92 2.26 -5.43 -3.01
N VAL A 93 2.85 -6.58 -3.33
CA VAL A 93 3.20 -7.61 -2.34
C VAL A 93 4.15 -7.06 -1.28
N PHE A 94 5.17 -6.29 -1.68
CA PHE A 94 6.09 -5.64 -0.77
C PHE A 94 5.36 -4.69 0.19
N LYS A 95 4.40 -3.90 -0.30
CA LYS A 95 3.58 -3.01 0.53
C LYS A 95 2.68 -3.77 1.48
N VAL A 96 2.10 -4.89 1.05
CA VAL A 96 1.29 -5.78 1.92
C VAL A 96 2.16 -6.27 3.07
N PHE A 97 3.35 -6.79 2.74
CA PHE A 97 4.28 -7.28 3.74
C PHE A 97 4.72 -6.18 4.71
N LEU A 98 5.17 -5.03 4.19
CA LEU A 98 5.65 -3.91 4.98
C LEU A 98 4.59 -3.39 5.96
N ALA A 99 3.38 -3.11 5.47
CA ALA A 99 2.31 -2.59 6.29
C ALA A 99 1.86 -3.60 7.36
N SER A 100 1.73 -4.88 6.96
CA SER A 100 1.36 -5.95 7.89
C SER A 100 2.42 -6.14 8.97
N ALA A 101 3.71 -6.10 8.60
CA ALA A 101 4.82 -6.23 9.54
C ALA A 101 4.86 -5.09 10.55
N ILE A 102 4.69 -3.84 10.11
CA ILE A 102 4.63 -2.67 10.99
C ILE A 102 3.46 -2.79 11.97
N VAL A 103 2.26 -3.05 11.47
CA VAL A 103 1.06 -3.17 12.31
C VAL A 103 1.20 -4.32 13.31
N ALA A 104 1.71 -5.47 12.88
CA ALA A 104 1.88 -6.62 13.75
C ALA A 104 2.93 -6.38 14.85
N TYR A 105 4.10 -5.87 14.46
CA TYR A 105 5.25 -5.67 15.35
C TYR A 105 4.95 -4.64 16.44
N PHE A 106 4.42 -3.47 16.06
CA PHE A 106 4.19 -2.37 16.99
C PHE A 106 2.81 -2.40 17.67
N SER A 107 2.00 -3.44 17.44
CA SER A 107 0.64 -3.51 18.01
C SER A 107 0.61 -3.46 19.54
N ALA A 108 1.62 -4.01 20.22
CA ALA A 108 1.73 -3.94 21.68
C ALA A 108 2.04 -2.53 22.18
N ASP A 109 2.91 -1.83 21.46
CA ASP A 109 3.36 -0.47 21.82
C ASP A 109 2.25 0.57 21.64
N LEU A 110 1.16 0.26 20.94
CA LEU A 110 -0.01 1.14 20.84
C LEU A 110 -0.77 1.28 22.17
N THR A 111 -0.59 0.32 23.08
CA THR A 111 -1.16 0.40 24.44
C THR A 111 -0.11 0.78 25.48
N GLU A 112 1.14 0.33 25.31
CA GLU A 112 2.21 0.55 26.31
C GLU A 112 2.92 1.90 26.11
N HIS A 113 3.01 2.36 24.86
CA HIS A 113 3.73 3.57 24.45
C HIS A 113 2.91 4.41 23.45
N GLU A 114 1.62 4.58 23.73
CA GLU A 114 0.60 5.08 22.79
C GLU A 114 1.02 6.31 21.98
N SER A 115 1.50 7.37 22.64
CA SER A 115 1.85 8.63 21.95
C SER A 115 2.97 8.46 20.92
N GLN A 116 4.07 7.80 21.31
CA GLN A 116 5.23 7.58 20.43
C GLN A 116 4.86 6.66 19.26
N THR A 117 4.10 5.61 19.55
CA THR A 117 3.67 4.64 18.54
C THR A 117 2.65 5.24 17.57
N ASN A 118 1.71 6.07 18.05
CA ASN A 118 0.79 6.78 17.17
C ASN A 118 1.52 7.78 16.26
N LEU A 119 2.57 8.47 16.74
CA LEU A 119 3.41 9.31 15.90
C LEU A 119 4.14 8.51 14.82
N LEU A 120 4.67 7.33 15.18
CA LEU A 120 5.26 6.41 14.21
C LEU A 120 4.22 5.98 13.15
N PHE A 121 3.01 5.60 13.55
CA PHE A 121 1.97 5.17 12.62
C PHE A 121 1.50 6.31 11.73
N ALA A 122 1.42 7.54 12.25
CA ALA A 122 1.12 8.73 11.45
C ALA A 122 2.22 8.97 10.41
N PHE A 123 3.50 8.85 10.80
CA PHE A 123 4.62 8.97 9.87
C PHE A 123 4.60 7.89 8.78
N VAL A 124 4.41 6.62 9.16
CA VAL A 124 4.31 5.50 8.20
C VAL A 124 3.11 5.68 7.26
N THR A 125 1.97 6.10 7.79
CA THR A 125 0.78 6.43 6.98
C THR A 125 1.11 7.51 5.95
N ALA A 126 1.83 8.57 6.34
CA ALA A 126 2.24 9.63 5.42
C ALA A 126 3.19 9.11 4.32
N LEU A 127 4.08 8.16 4.64
CA LEU A 127 4.97 7.53 3.65
C LEU A 127 4.21 6.75 2.57
N GLY A 128 3.08 6.13 2.91
CA GLY A 128 2.19 5.50 1.93
C GLY A 128 1.31 6.51 1.20
N LEU A 129 0.63 7.40 1.94
CA LEU A 129 -0.32 8.34 1.33
C LEU A 129 0.34 9.36 0.40
N GLY A 130 1.58 9.80 0.67
CA GLY A 130 2.27 10.79 -0.16
C GLY A 130 2.31 10.40 -1.64
N PRO A 131 2.97 9.28 -2.00
CA PRO A 131 2.98 8.79 -3.37
C PRO A 131 1.60 8.41 -3.89
N ALA A 132 0.74 7.80 -3.06
CA ALA A 132 -0.59 7.35 -3.47
C ALA A 132 -1.48 8.51 -3.93
N VAL A 133 -1.54 9.58 -3.14
CA VAL A 133 -2.31 10.80 -3.43
C VAL A 133 -1.72 11.52 -4.64
N HIS A 134 -0.39 11.58 -4.76
CA HIS A 134 0.27 12.13 -5.93
C HIS A 134 -0.17 11.41 -7.22
N ASN A 135 -0.08 10.07 -7.24
CA ASN A 135 -0.48 9.25 -8.38
C ASN A 135 -1.97 9.40 -8.69
N PHE A 136 -2.83 9.34 -7.66
CA PHE A 136 -4.28 9.50 -7.83
C PHE A 136 -4.65 10.83 -8.51
N PHE A 137 -4.07 11.94 -8.06
CA PHE A 137 -4.30 13.24 -8.71
C PHE A 137 -3.66 13.34 -10.09
N LEU A 138 -2.49 12.74 -10.32
CA LEU A 138 -1.92 12.64 -11.66
C LEU A 138 -2.89 11.96 -12.62
N PHE A 139 -3.56 10.88 -12.21
CA PHE A 139 -4.53 10.16 -13.04
C PHE A 139 -5.80 10.96 -13.32
N ILE A 140 -6.21 11.81 -12.37
CA ILE A 140 -7.35 12.71 -12.56
C ILE A 140 -7.00 13.85 -13.53
N LEU A 141 -5.78 14.38 -13.42
CA LEU A 141 -5.37 15.62 -14.08
C LEU A 141 -4.67 15.42 -15.44
N SER A 142 -4.24 14.19 -15.76
CA SER A 142 -3.52 13.87 -17.00
C SER A 142 -4.42 13.05 -17.95
N PRO A 143 -5.30 13.70 -18.74
CA PRO A 143 -6.35 13.05 -19.52
C PRO A 143 -5.89 12.24 -20.73
#